data_AF-A0A1H0KP15-F1
#
_entry.id   AF-A0A1H0KP15-F1
#
_cell.length_a   1.000
_cell.length_b   1.000
_cell.length_c   1.000
_cell.angle_alpha   90.00
_cell.angle_beta   90.00
_cell.angle_gamma   90.00
#
_symmetry.space_group_name_H-M   'P 1'
#
loop_
_entity.id
_entity.type
_entity.pdbx_description
1 polymer ?
#
loop_
_entity_poly.entity_id
_entity_poly.type
_entity_poly.pdbx_seq_one_letter_code
_entity_poly.pdbx_strand_id
1 'polypeptide(L)'
;MILNDVNEQIYNLSFDFLRKTYNLTGLKETNHQSLTEYFTILQHVFTQLVQAVERIKLSPHSKLQSENRLVEAARVKRVGKENIAFLAKRPHLLAKDPVNGVIQVGGQRFTPTHLLETRRHVHYDKAENRFVKWVLVRIGQKLKDVKMRLAQKSRVEDPNLTKKLNLMQSQVQRLLQHVFLNVGEMRQLSISLVLQMASGYREVYRYYLMLLKGLSIQNDLFRLSMKDLAQLYEYWCFLKIHHLLSKKYELLNRILSKSIGVDYSSHWISHSRLRWFIKTC
;
A
#
# COMPACT_ATOMS: atom_id res chain seq x y z
N MET A 1 18.75 5.62 13.49
CA MET A 1 17.95 4.68 14.32
C MET A 1 16.76 5.40 14.93
N ILE A 2 16.95 6.47 15.70
CA ILE A 2 15.87 7.22 16.38
C ILE A 2 14.79 7.78 15.43
N LEU A 3 15.13 8.19 14.20
CA LEU A 3 14.15 8.71 13.24
C LEU A 3 13.17 7.64 12.70
N ASN A 4 13.57 6.36 12.73
CA ASN A 4 12.69 5.26 12.37
C ASN A 4 11.79 4.88 13.54
N ASP A 5 12.35 4.88 14.76
CA ASP A 5 11.59 4.59 15.99
C ASP A 5 10.56 5.67 16.31
N VAL A 6 10.88 6.96 16.07
CA VAL A 6 9.93 8.05 16.25
C VAL A 6 8.85 8.02 15.17
N ASN A 7 9.20 7.67 13.92
CA ASN A 7 8.18 7.45 12.89
C ASN A 7 7.29 6.27 13.26
N GLU A 8 7.84 5.13 13.68
CA GLU A 8 7.04 3.97 14.14
C GLU A 8 6.19 4.28 15.35
N GLN A 9 6.69 5.05 16.33
CA GLN A 9 5.90 5.45 17.50
C GLN A 9 4.78 6.41 17.13
N ILE A 10 5.00 7.35 16.20
CA ILE A 10 3.95 8.25 15.71
C ILE A 10 2.93 7.48 14.86
N TYR A 11 3.38 6.55 14.01
CA TYR A 11 2.48 5.63 13.29
C TYR A 11 1.68 4.78 14.26
N ASN A 12 2.29 4.20 15.29
CA ASN A 12 1.61 3.40 16.29
C ASN A 12 0.65 4.22 17.14
N LEU A 13 0.96 5.48 17.48
CA LEU A 13 0.06 6.33 18.25
C LEU A 13 -1.15 6.78 17.43
N SER A 14 -0.95 7.16 16.17
CA SER A 14 -2.04 7.52 15.27
C SER A 14 -2.85 6.28 14.87
N PHE A 15 -2.21 5.11 14.77
CA PHE A 15 -2.86 3.82 14.56
C PHE A 15 -3.61 3.32 15.80
N ASP A 16 -3.10 3.56 17.01
CA ASP A 16 -3.78 3.25 18.27
C ASP A 16 -4.93 4.22 18.53
N PHE A 17 -4.79 5.48 18.11
CA PHE A 17 -5.89 6.44 18.12
C PHE A 17 -6.97 5.98 17.14
N LEU A 18 -6.61 5.67 15.89
CA LEU A 18 -7.53 5.07 14.91
C LEU A 18 -8.16 3.76 15.44
N ARG A 19 -7.37 2.86 16.05
CA ARG A 19 -7.86 1.62 16.63
C ARG A 19 -8.84 1.90 17.78
N LYS A 20 -8.56 2.86 18.65
CA LYS A 20 -9.44 3.23 19.76
C LYS A 20 -10.71 3.94 19.28
N THR A 21 -10.63 4.85 18.31
CA THR A 21 -11.79 5.55 17.74
C THR A 21 -12.65 4.59 16.89
N TYR A 22 -12.05 3.67 16.15
CA TYR A 22 -12.79 2.61 15.42
C TYR A 22 -13.34 1.52 16.37
N ASN A 23 -12.66 1.22 17.49
CA ASN A 23 -13.15 0.28 18.51
C ASN A 23 -14.16 0.89 19.50
N LEU A 24 -14.34 2.22 19.54
CA LEU A 24 -15.31 2.90 20.41
C LEU A 24 -16.76 2.78 19.94
N THR A 25 -16.99 2.33 18.71
CA THR A 25 -18.29 1.75 18.33
C THR A 25 -18.25 0.28 18.70
N GLY A 26 -18.94 -0.12 19.78
CA GLY A 26 -18.93 -1.48 20.31
C GLY A 26 -19.05 -2.53 19.20
N LEU A 27 -17.92 -3.14 18.86
CA LEU A 27 -17.80 -4.20 17.86
C LEU A 27 -18.30 -5.50 18.48
N LYS A 28 -19.61 -5.62 18.69
CA LYS A 28 -20.22 -6.95 18.71
C LYS A 28 -20.21 -7.43 17.27
N GLU A 29 -19.37 -8.43 16.99
CA GLU A 29 -19.56 -9.31 15.84
C GLU A 29 -21.04 -9.71 15.83
N THR A 30 -21.80 -9.29 14.83
CA THR A 30 -23.16 -9.79 14.65
C THR A 30 -23.01 -11.28 14.42
N ASN A 31 -23.49 -12.06 15.40
CA ASN A 31 -23.00 -13.41 15.62
C ASN A 31 -23.20 -14.35 14.40
N HIS A 32 -24.08 -14.05 13.44
CA HIS A 32 -24.12 -14.67 12.11
C HIS A 32 -24.86 -13.76 11.11
N GLN A 33 -24.15 -13.02 10.24
CA GLN A 33 -24.79 -12.33 9.11
C GLN A 33 -25.46 -13.36 8.18
N SER A 34 -26.73 -13.16 7.86
CA SER A 34 -27.42 -14.09 6.96
C SER A 34 -26.91 -13.96 5.53
N LEU A 35 -26.89 -15.04 4.75
CA LEU A 35 -26.45 -14.96 3.34
C LEU A 35 -27.33 -14.04 2.50
N THR A 36 -28.64 -13.98 2.81
CA THR A 36 -29.58 -13.08 2.14
C THR A 36 -29.23 -11.62 2.40
N GLU A 37 -28.94 -11.28 3.65
CA GLU A 37 -28.49 -9.95 4.06
C GLU A 37 -27.19 -9.54 3.37
N TYR A 38 -26.18 -10.42 3.38
CA TYR A 38 -24.93 -10.21 2.66
C TYR A 38 -25.18 -9.95 1.17
N PHE A 39 -26.04 -10.75 0.56
CA PHE A 39 -26.33 -10.64 -0.87
C PHE A 39 -27.06 -9.35 -1.22
N THR A 40 -28.02 -8.91 -0.41
CA THR A 40 -28.72 -7.62 -0.60
C THR A 40 -27.74 -6.45 -0.54
N ILE A 41 -26.84 -6.43 0.45
CA ILE A 41 -25.80 -5.40 0.55
C ILE A 41 -24.87 -5.47 -0.65
N LEU A 42 -24.42 -6.67 -1.01
CA LEU A 42 -23.54 -6.87 -2.16
C LEU A 42 -24.17 -6.33 -3.43
N GLN A 43 -25.43 -6.68 -3.71
CA GLN A 43 -26.14 -6.16 -4.89
C GLN A 43 -26.18 -4.63 -4.92
N HIS A 44 -26.35 -3.97 -3.77
CA HIS A 44 -26.41 -2.52 -3.69
C HIS A 44 -25.06 -1.84 -3.95
N VAL A 45 -23.95 -2.44 -3.48
CA VAL A 45 -22.60 -1.84 -3.60
C VAL A 45 -21.79 -2.36 -4.79
N PHE A 46 -22.27 -3.39 -5.49
CA PHE A 46 -21.48 -4.12 -6.47
C PHE A 46 -21.00 -3.26 -7.63
N THR A 47 -21.88 -2.45 -8.21
CA THR A 47 -21.54 -1.58 -9.34
C THR A 47 -20.45 -0.57 -8.94
N GLN A 48 -20.57 -0.01 -7.75
CA GLN A 48 -19.61 0.96 -7.22
C GLN A 48 -18.29 0.27 -6.85
N LEU A 49 -18.31 -0.97 -6.37
CA LEU A 49 -17.12 -1.79 -6.15
C LEU A 49 -16.38 -2.03 -7.47
N VAL A 50 -17.08 -2.43 -8.53
CA VAL A 50 -16.49 -2.64 -9.87
C VAL A 50 -15.83 -1.35 -10.35
N GLN A 51 -16.53 -0.22 -10.25
CA GLN A 51 -15.98 1.09 -10.62
C GLN A 51 -14.75 1.47 -9.78
N ALA A 52 -14.76 1.17 -8.48
CA ALA A 52 -13.62 1.44 -7.61
C ALA A 52 -12.38 0.65 -8.04
N VAL A 53 -12.54 -0.64 -8.39
CA VAL A 53 -11.43 -1.47 -8.88
C VAL A 53 -10.94 -1.00 -10.25
N GLU A 54 -11.85 -0.60 -11.16
CA GLU A 54 -11.46 -0.01 -12.46
C GLU A 54 -10.73 1.32 -12.30
N ARG A 55 -11.01 2.12 -11.24
CA ARG A 55 -10.19 3.30 -10.91
C ARG A 55 -8.79 2.92 -10.44
N ILE A 56 -8.67 1.87 -9.62
CA ILE A 56 -7.35 1.38 -9.17
C ILE A 56 -6.50 0.97 -10.38
N LYS A 57 -7.11 0.33 -11.38
CA LYS A 57 -6.42 -0.08 -12.61
C LYS A 57 -5.71 1.09 -13.33
N LEU A 58 -6.22 2.31 -13.23
CA LEU A 58 -5.61 3.50 -13.86
C LEU A 58 -4.33 3.95 -13.14
N SER A 59 -4.25 3.77 -11.83
CA SER A 59 -3.09 4.15 -11.01
C SER A 59 -2.89 3.17 -9.85
N PRO A 60 -2.46 1.93 -10.12
CA PRO A 60 -2.28 0.93 -9.09
C PRO A 60 -1.03 1.23 -8.26
N HIS A 61 -1.15 1.04 -6.95
CA HIS A 61 -0.03 1.18 -6.03
C HIS A 61 1.08 0.21 -6.42
N SER A 62 2.25 0.75 -6.72
CA SER A 62 3.38 0.01 -7.25
C SER A 62 4.69 0.49 -6.65
N LYS A 63 5.74 -0.31 -6.79
CA LYS A 63 7.11 0.06 -6.45
C LYS A 63 7.98 -0.15 -7.68
N LEU A 64 8.94 0.75 -7.89
CA LEU A 64 10.02 0.52 -8.84
C LEU A 64 11.01 -0.47 -8.23
N GLN A 65 11.17 -1.62 -8.89
CA GLN A 65 12.15 -2.64 -8.52
C GLN A 65 13.27 -2.64 -9.56
N SER A 66 14.51 -2.64 -9.07
CA SER A 66 15.70 -2.81 -9.89
C SER A 66 16.09 -4.28 -9.91
N GLU A 67 16.26 -4.84 -11.09
CA GLU A 67 16.78 -6.19 -11.30
C GLU A 67 18.08 -6.10 -12.09
N ASN A 68 19.09 -6.85 -11.64
CA ASN A 68 20.39 -6.94 -12.29
C ASN A 68 20.42 -8.24 -13.10
N ARG A 69 20.47 -8.13 -14.42
CA ARG A 69 20.57 -9.28 -15.32
C ARG A 69 21.97 -9.36 -15.91
N LEU A 70 22.56 -10.55 -15.95
CA LEU A 70 23.79 -10.78 -16.69
C LEU A 70 23.50 -10.80 -18.19
N VAL A 71 24.18 -9.96 -18.95
CA VAL A 71 24.00 -9.80 -20.39
C VAL A 71 25.37 -9.70 -21.04
N GLU A 72 25.51 -10.19 -22.28
CA GLU A 72 26.69 -9.95 -23.11
C GLU A 72 27.01 -8.45 -23.14
N ALA A 73 28.28 -8.08 -22.95
CA ALA A 73 28.72 -6.70 -22.84
C ALA A 73 28.29 -5.84 -24.04
N ALA A 74 28.27 -6.42 -25.24
CA ALA A 74 27.84 -5.76 -26.48
C ALA A 74 26.34 -5.39 -26.51
N ARG A 75 25.49 -6.07 -25.73
CA ARG A 75 24.03 -5.85 -25.73
C ARG A 75 23.53 -5.01 -24.54
N VAL A 76 24.43 -4.58 -23.66
CA VAL A 76 24.08 -3.86 -22.43
C VAL A 76 23.73 -2.40 -22.76
N LYS A 77 22.56 -1.93 -22.35
CA LYS A 77 22.12 -0.53 -22.58
C LYS A 77 22.49 0.40 -21.44
N ARG A 78 22.47 -0.10 -20.20
CA ARG A 78 22.80 0.69 -19.00
C ARG A 78 23.65 -0.11 -18.03
N VAL A 79 24.81 0.46 -17.69
CA VAL A 79 25.81 -0.14 -16.81
C VAL A 79 25.82 0.60 -15.48
N GLY A 80 25.71 -0.13 -14.37
CA GLY A 80 25.84 0.41 -13.00
C GLY A 80 27.24 0.22 -12.40
N LYS A 81 27.55 0.93 -11.31
CA LYS A 81 28.83 0.83 -10.58
C LYS A 81 29.06 -0.55 -9.96
N GLU A 82 27.99 -1.29 -9.69
CA GLU A 82 28.00 -2.68 -9.24
C GLU A 82 28.82 -3.61 -10.15
N ASN A 83 28.99 -3.26 -11.43
CA ASN A 83 29.81 -4.03 -12.36
C ASN A 83 31.29 -4.09 -11.98
N ILE A 84 31.82 -3.05 -11.32
CA ILE A 84 33.23 -3.04 -10.90
C ILE A 84 33.48 -4.16 -9.90
N ALA A 85 32.66 -4.22 -8.85
CA ALA A 85 32.74 -5.28 -7.84
C ALA A 85 32.38 -6.66 -8.41
N PHE A 86 31.45 -6.73 -9.37
CA PHE A 86 31.05 -7.97 -10.04
C PHE A 86 32.19 -8.57 -10.87
N LEU A 87 32.87 -7.75 -11.67
CA LEU A 87 34.00 -8.15 -12.51
C LEU A 87 35.24 -8.48 -11.68
N ALA A 88 35.51 -7.71 -10.61
CA ALA A 88 36.61 -8.02 -9.69
C ALA A 88 36.48 -9.41 -9.06
N LYS A 89 35.25 -9.85 -8.76
CA LYS A 89 34.96 -11.19 -8.25
C LYS A 89 34.96 -12.29 -9.32
N ARG A 90 34.94 -11.93 -10.61
CA ARG A 90 34.83 -12.87 -11.75
C ARG A 90 35.81 -12.53 -12.87
N PRO A 91 37.12 -12.73 -12.66
CA PRO A 91 38.14 -12.42 -13.66
C PRO A 91 37.98 -13.22 -14.95
N HIS A 92 37.37 -14.42 -14.90
CA HIS A 92 37.10 -15.24 -16.09
C HIS A 92 36.16 -14.59 -17.11
N LEU A 93 35.40 -13.56 -16.73
CA LEU A 93 34.56 -12.79 -17.65
C LEU A 93 35.34 -11.72 -18.41
N LEU A 94 36.63 -11.52 -18.09
CA LEU A 94 37.53 -10.60 -18.78
C LEU A 94 38.32 -11.37 -19.84
N ALA A 95 38.04 -11.07 -21.10
CA ALA A 95 38.83 -11.57 -22.23
C ALA A 95 39.99 -10.63 -22.51
N LYS A 96 41.16 -11.17 -22.88
CA LYS A 96 42.29 -10.36 -23.33
C LYS A 96 41.94 -9.73 -24.68
N ASP A 97 42.12 -8.42 -24.77
CA ASP A 97 41.88 -7.66 -26.00
C ASP A 97 42.96 -6.58 -26.12
N PRO A 98 44.08 -6.86 -26.79
CA PRO A 98 45.19 -5.93 -26.90
C PRO A 98 44.86 -4.67 -27.72
N VAL A 99 43.83 -4.72 -28.57
CA VAL A 99 43.47 -3.61 -29.47
C VAL A 99 42.45 -2.70 -28.83
N ASN A 100 41.31 -3.25 -28.38
CA ASN A 100 40.14 -2.48 -27.92
C ASN A 100 39.84 -2.64 -26.42
N GLY A 101 40.72 -3.31 -25.66
CA GLY A 101 40.53 -3.52 -24.22
C GLY A 101 40.44 -2.22 -23.42
N VAL A 102 39.29 -2.03 -22.78
CA VAL A 102 38.94 -0.84 -21.99
C VAL A 102 39.54 -0.88 -20.59
N ILE A 103 39.88 -2.07 -20.10
CA ILE A 103 40.40 -2.31 -18.74
C ILE A 103 41.89 -2.66 -18.86
N GLN A 104 42.76 -1.94 -18.17
CA GLN A 104 44.21 -2.19 -18.15
C GLN A 104 44.64 -2.74 -16.79
N VAL A 105 45.27 -3.92 -16.78
CA VAL A 105 45.82 -4.56 -15.58
C VAL A 105 47.16 -5.18 -15.92
N GLY A 106 48.23 -4.78 -15.21
CA GLY A 106 49.57 -5.36 -15.39
C GLY A 106 50.13 -5.25 -16.81
N GLY A 107 49.86 -4.13 -17.50
CA GLY A 107 50.30 -3.91 -18.90
C GLY A 107 49.48 -4.65 -19.96
N GLN A 108 48.50 -5.47 -19.57
CA GLN A 108 47.60 -6.16 -20.48
C GLN A 108 46.23 -5.47 -20.53
N ARG A 109 45.61 -5.47 -21.71
CA ARG A 109 44.29 -4.90 -21.97
C ARG A 109 43.22 -5.99 -22.01
N PHE A 110 42.08 -5.72 -21.39
CA PHE A 110 40.96 -6.65 -21.26
C PHE A 110 39.63 -5.99 -21.63
N THR A 111 38.73 -6.79 -22.20
CA THR A 111 37.31 -6.47 -22.39
C THR A 111 36.43 -7.42 -21.60
N PRO A 112 35.39 -6.92 -20.90
CA PRO A 112 34.41 -7.80 -20.29
C PRO A 112 33.54 -8.46 -21.38
N THR A 113 33.34 -9.77 -21.29
CA THR A 113 32.43 -10.52 -22.15
C THR A 113 30.97 -10.35 -21.72
N HIS A 114 30.74 -10.22 -20.41
CA HIS A 114 29.42 -10.06 -19.80
C HIS A 114 29.45 -8.98 -18.72
N LEU A 115 28.34 -8.24 -18.62
CA LEU A 115 28.10 -7.23 -17.60
C LEU A 115 26.70 -7.40 -17.02
N LEU A 116 26.52 -6.91 -15.80
CA LEU A 116 25.21 -6.72 -15.20
C LEU A 116 24.54 -5.48 -15.80
N GLU A 117 23.38 -5.68 -16.40
CA GLU A 117 22.47 -4.63 -16.80
C GLU A 117 21.40 -4.43 -15.72
N THR A 118 21.28 -3.19 -15.25
CA THR A 118 20.31 -2.82 -14.20
C THR A 118 19.05 -2.28 -14.86
N ARG A 119 17.99 -3.10 -14.86
CA ARG A 119 16.67 -2.70 -15.39
C ARG A 119 15.73 -2.36 -14.26
N ARG A 120 14.98 -1.27 -14.42
CA ARG A 120 13.91 -0.87 -13.51
C ARG A 120 12.58 -1.29 -14.13
N HIS A 121 11.80 -2.05 -13.39
CA HIS A 121 10.43 -2.40 -13.78
C HIS A 121 9.46 -2.04 -12.66
N VAL A 122 8.20 -1.83 -13.04
CA VAL A 122 7.12 -1.59 -12.08
C VAL A 122 6.72 -2.93 -11.48
N HIS A 123 6.64 -2.99 -10.15
CA HIS A 123 6.22 -4.16 -9.40
C HIS A 123 4.95 -3.83 -8.61
N TYR A 124 3.89 -4.61 -8.83
CA TYR A 124 2.57 -4.38 -8.24
C TYR A 124 2.33 -5.17 -6.94
N ASP A 125 3.25 -6.03 -6.52
CA ASP A 125 3.05 -6.85 -5.33
C ASP A 125 3.17 -6.04 -4.03
N LYS A 126 2.04 -5.44 -3.65
CA LYS A 126 1.85 -4.58 -2.49
C LYS A 126 0.70 -5.11 -1.65
N ALA A 127 0.76 -4.90 -0.33
CA ALA A 127 -0.26 -5.35 0.61
C ALA A 127 -1.67 -4.89 0.19
N GLU A 128 -1.78 -3.68 -0.36
CA GLU A 128 -3.06 -3.11 -0.80
C GLU A 128 -3.63 -3.81 -2.03
N ASN A 129 -2.79 -4.19 -2.99
CA ASN A 129 -3.23 -4.96 -4.16
C ASN A 129 -3.61 -6.38 -3.78
N ARG A 130 -2.87 -6.99 -2.83
CA ARG A 130 -3.21 -8.29 -2.26
C ARG A 130 -4.55 -8.24 -1.52
N PHE A 131 -4.82 -7.17 -0.79
CA PHE A 131 -6.11 -6.94 -0.15
C PHE A 131 -7.25 -6.85 -1.18
N VAL A 132 -7.10 -6.06 -2.25
CA VAL A 132 -8.14 -5.96 -3.29
C VAL A 132 -8.40 -7.31 -3.94
N LYS A 133 -7.34 -8.06 -4.30
CA LYS A 133 -7.45 -9.43 -4.81
C LYS A 133 -8.23 -10.31 -3.84
N TRP A 134 -7.86 -10.29 -2.56
CA TRP A 134 -8.47 -11.11 -1.53
C TRP A 134 -9.97 -10.79 -1.34
N VAL A 135 -10.35 -9.50 -1.33
CA VAL A 135 -11.77 -9.09 -1.27
C VAL A 135 -12.55 -9.64 -2.46
N LEU A 136 -12.02 -9.50 -3.68
CA LEU A 136 -12.68 -10.00 -4.90
C LEU A 136 -12.81 -11.53 -4.91
N VAL A 137 -11.78 -12.26 -4.49
CA VAL A 137 -11.84 -13.73 -4.34
C VAL A 137 -12.93 -14.12 -3.34
N ARG A 138 -13.00 -13.44 -2.19
CA ARG A 138 -14.01 -13.72 -1.15
C ARG A 138 -15.43 -13.44 -1.64
N ILE A 139 -15.64 -12.37 -2.38
CA ILE A 139 -16.93 -12.06 -3.02
C ILE A 139 -17.28 -13.15 -4.05
N GLY A 140 -16.31 -13.55 -4.89
CA GLY A 140 -16.50 -14.62 -5.86
C GLY A 140 -16.90 -15.95 -5.22
N GLN A 141 -16.27 -16.32 -4.10
CA GLN A 141 -16.64 -17.50 -3.31
C GLN A 141 -18.06 -17.38 -2.75
N LYS A 142 -18.40 -16.24 -2.14
CA LYS A 142 -19.76 -16.02 -1.60
C LYS A 142 -20.84 -16.06 -2.67
N LEU A 143 -20.59 -15.54 -3.87
CA LEU A 143 -21.51 -15.65 -5.00
C LEU A 143 -21.75 -17.10 -5.40
N LYS A 144 -20.69 -17.94 -5.40
CA LYS A 144 -20.82 -19.39 -5.64
C LYS A 144 -21.64 -20.07 -4.55
N ASP A 145 -21.40 -19.74 -3.28
CA ASP A 145 -22.16 -20.29 -2.14
C ASP A 145 -23.66 -19.98 -2.24
N VAL A 146 -24.01 -18.74 -2.60
CA VAL A 146 -25.40 -18.32 -2.80
C VAL A 146 -26.03 -19.11 -3.95
N LYS A 147 -25.33 -19.25 -5.08
CA LYS A 147 -25.82 -20.02 -6.23
C LYS A 147 -26.07 -21.49 -5.88
N MET A 148 -25.15 -22.13 -5.15
CA MET A 148 -25.31 -23.53 -4.72
C MET A 148 -26.51 -23.71 -3.79
N ARG A 149 -26.72 -22.80 -2.82
CA ARG A 149 -27.86 -22.90 -1.89
C ARG A 149 -29.21 -22.64 -2.57
N LEU A 150 -29.24 -21.76 -3.58
CA LEU A 150 -30.44 -21.54 -4.39
C LEU A 150 -30.81 -22.79 -5.18
N ALA A 151 -29.83 -23.46 -5.80
CA ALA A 151 -30.07 -24.71 -6.51
C ALA A 151 -30.61 -25.84 -5.61
N GLN A 152 -30.21 -25.87 -4.33
CA GLN A 152 -30.66 -26.89 -3.37
C GLN A 152 -32.05 -26.63 -2.78
N LYS A 153 -32.45 -25.35 -2.59
CA LYS A 153 -33.72 -24.99 -1.91
C LYS A 153 -34.89 -24.74 -2.85
N SER A 154 -34.64 -24.42 -4.12
CA SER A 154 -35.68 -23.95 -5.04
C SER A 154 -36.11 -25.08 -5.96
N ARG A 155 -37.39 -25.49 -5.92
CA ARG A 155 -37.98 -26.36 -6.97
C ARG A 155 -38.25 -25.60 -8.28
N VAL A 156 -38.24 -24.26 -8.24
CA VAL A 156 -38.42 -23.37 -9.38
C VAL A 156 -37.25 -22.39 -9.38
N GLU A 157 -36.42 -22.42 -10.42
CA GLU A 157 -35.35 -21.43 -10.60
C GLU A 157 -35.96 -20.08 -10.95
N ASP A 158 -35.57 -19.01 -10.25
CA ASP A 158 -35.81 -17.64 -10.73
C ASP A 158 -34.73 -17.31 -11.79
N PRO A 159 -35.09 -17.28 -13.09
CA PRO A 159 -34.12 -17.09 -14.16
C PRO A 159 -33.47 -15.70 -14.11
N ASN A 160 -34.13 -14.69 -13.55
CA ASN A 160 -33.58 -13.34 -13.45
C ASN A 160 -32.50 -13.27 -12.37
N LEU A 161 -32.75 -13.89 -11.22
CA LEU A 161 -31.78 -13.98 -10.13
C LEU A 161 -30.53 -14.76 -10.56
N THR A 162 -30.71 -15.90 -11.23
CA THR A 162 -29.61 -16.73 -11.75
C THR A 162 -28.78 -15.98 -12.79
N LYS A 163 -29.42 -15.26 -13.73
CA LYS A 163 -28.72 -14.39 -14.69
C LYS A 163 -27.89 -13.32 -14.00
N LYS A 164 -28.46 -12.63 -13.00
CA LYS A 164 -27.76 -11.58 -12.22
C LYS A 164 -26.54 -12.14 -11.49
N LEU A 165 -26.67 -13.29 -10.82
CA LEU A 165 -25.55 -13.96 -10.15
C LEU A 165 -24.42 -14.33 -11.12
N ASN A 166 -24.77 -14.88 -12.28
CA ASN A 166 -23.78 -15.22 -13.31
C ASN A 166 -23.05 -13.97 -13.84
N LEU A 167 -23.76 -12.85 -14.03
CA LEU A 167 -23.17 -11.58 -14.45
C LEU A 167 -22.22 -11.00 -13.40
N MET A 168 -22.63 -11.03 -12.12
CA MET A 168 -21.74 -10.59 -11.04
C MET A 168 -20.48 -11.47 -10.95
N GLN A 169 -20.64 -12.79 -11.09
CA GLN A 169 -19.51 -13.72 -11.06
C GLN A 169 -18.54 -13.51 -12.23
N SER A 170 -19.05 -13.29 -13.44
CA SER A 170 -18.22 -13.01 -14.62
C SER A 170 -17.50 -11.67 -14.50
N GLN A 171 -18.14 -10.64 -13.93
CA GLN A 171 -17.51 -9.36 -13.65
C GLN A 171 -16.39 -9.48 -12.61
N VAL A 172 -16.57 -10.21 -11.51
CA VAL A 172 -15.50 -10.48 -10.53
C VAL A 172 -14.32 -11.19 -11.20
N GLN A 173 -14.59 -12.21 -12.03
CA GLN A 173 -13.54 -12.93 -12.74
C GLN A 173 -12.76 -12.03 -13.71
N ARG A 174 -13.46 -11.14 -14.43
CA ARG A 174 -12.85 -10.14 -15.31
C ARG A 174 -11.94 -9.18 -14.55
N LEU A 175 -12.38 -8.71 -13.37
CA LEU A 175 -11.56 -7.84 -12.54
C LEU A 175 -10.29 -8.55 -12.06
N LEU A 176 -10.40 -9.81 -11.63
CA LEU A 176 -9.25 -10.61 -11.16
C LEU A 176 -8.18 -10.84 -12.23
N GLN A 177 -8.50 -10.69 -13.52
CA GLN A 177 -7.55 -10.80 -14.62
C GLN A 177 -6.69 -9.53 -14.82
N HIS A 178 -6.93 -8.45 -14.08
CA HIS A 178 -6.10 -7.26 -14.19
C HIS A 178 -4.66 -7.51 -13.73
N VAL A 179 -3.69 -6.98 -14.50
CA VAL A 179 -2.24 -7.19 -14.28
C VAL A 179 -1.81 -6.79 -12.86
N PHE A 180 -2.36 -5.71 -12.30
CA PHE A 180 -2.00 -5.26 -10.95
C PHE A 180 -2.50 -6.19 -9.82
N LEU A 181 -3.42 -7.11 -10.12
CA LEU A 181 -3.91 -8.15 -9.21
C LEU A 181 -3.17 -9.47 -9.39
N ASN A 182 -2.18 -9.55 -10.29
CA ASN A 182 -1.24 -10.67 -10.35
C ASN A 182 -0.21 -10.56 -9.22
N VAL A 183 -0.70 -10.68 -7.98
CA VAL A 183 0.04 -10.50 -6.73
C VAL A 183 -0.14 -11.72 -5.83
N GLY A 184 0.73 -11.84 -4.82
CA GLY A 184 0.66 -12.95 -3.87
C GLY A 184 -0.62 -12.97 -3.02
N GLU A 185 -0.74 -13.99 -2.17
CA GLU A 185 -1.86 -14.08 -1.24
C GLU A 185 -1.72 -13.08 -0.07
N MET A 186 -2.87 -12.62 0.43
CA MET A 186 -2.93 -11.79 1.63
C MET A 186 -2.78 -12.68 2.87
N ARG A 187 -1.72 -12.45 3.65
CA ARG A 187 -1.49 -13.17 4.92
C ARG A 187 -2.11 -12.46 6.12
N GLN A 188 -2.08 -11.13 6.12
CA GLN A 188 -2.61 -10.29 7.18
C GLN A 188 -3.17 -9.01 6.58
N LEU A 189 -4.26 -8.52 7.15
CA LEU A 189 -4.79 -7.19 6.85
C LEU A 189 -3.97 -6.14 7.60
N SER A 190 -3.21 -5.31 6.88
CA SER A 190 -2.60 -4.11 7.43
C SER A 190 -3.37 -2.89 6.91
N ILE A 191 -3.92 -2.09 7.84
CA ILE A 191 -4.65 -0.88 7.48
C ILE A 191 -3.62 0.19 7.09
N SER A 192 -3.34 0.30 5.79
CA SER A 192 -2.38 1.29 5.29
C SER A 192 -3.05 2.60 4.89
N LEU A 193 -2.27 3.69 4.84
CA LEU A 193 -2.75 4.99 4.38
C LEU A 193 -3.34 4.93 2.96
N VAL A 194 -2.77 4.08 2.10
CA VAL A 194 -3.25 3.87 0.74
C VAL A 194 -4.65 3.24 0.77
N LEU A 195 -4.89 2.22 1.60
CA LEU A 195 -6.23 1.65 1.77
C LEU A 195 -7.24 2.63 2.36
N GLN A 196 -6.79 3.60 3.16
CA GLN A 196 -7.68 4.58 3.78
C GLN A 196 -7.98 5.78 2.87
N MET A 197 -7.05 6.17 1.99
CA MET A 197 -7.12 7.49 1.33
C MET A 197 -7.00 7.44 -0.19
N ALA A 198 -6.33 6.43 -0.77
CA ALA A 198 -6.12 6.40 -2.20
C ALA A 198 -7.44 6.09 -2.94
N SER A 199 -7.67 6.81 -4.03
CA SER A 199 -8.88 6.65 -4.85
C SER A 199 -9.00 5.22 -5.35
N GLY A 200 -10.19 4.64 -5.21
CA GLY A 200 -10.48 3.25 -5.53
C GLY A 200 -10.21 2.33 -4.35
N TYR A 201 -9.01 2.38 -3.74
CA TYR A 201 -8.66 1.55 -2.59
C TYR A 201 -9.53 1.83 -1.38
N ARG A 202 -9.74 3.12 -1.07
CA ARG A 202 -10.62 3.57 0.01
C ARG A 202 -12.04 3.05 -0.16
N GLU A 203 -12.58 3.14 -1.36
CA GLU A 203 -13.93 2.67 -1.67
C GLU A 203 -14.01 1.14 -1.56
N VAL A 204 -13.03 0.39 -2.07
CA VAL A 204 -12.97 -1.08 -1.89
C VAL A 204 -12.92 -1.46 -0.41
N TYR A 205 -12.09 -0.79 0.39
CA TYR A 205 -12.01 -1.02 1.83
C TYR A 205 -13.35 -0.72 2.53
N ARG A 206 -14.00 0.40 2.19
CA ARG A 206 -15.31 0.75 2.71
C ARG A 206 -16.39 -0.28 2.36
N TYR A 207 -16.46 -0.72 1.10
CA TYR A 207 -17.43 -1.74 0.69
C TYR A 207 -17.17 -3.08 1.35
N TYR A 208 -15.90 -3.45 1.56
CA TYR A 208 -15.55 -4.62 2.34
C TYR A 208 -16.07 -4.52 3.79
N LEU A 209 -15.91 -3.38 4.46
CA LEU A 209 -16.46 -3.17 5.80
C LEU A 209 -17.99 -3.24 5.83
N MET A 210 -18.67 -2.68 4.82
CA MET A 210 -20.13 -2.79 4.69
C MET A 210 -20.58 -4.24 4.52
N LEU A 211 -19.83 -5.03 3.75
CA LEU A 211 -20.11 -6.44 3.53
C LEU A 211 -19.90 -7.29 4.79
N LEU A 212 -18.90 -6.96 5.61
CA LEU A 212 -18.65 -7.66 6.88
C LEU A 212 -19.70 -7.39 7.97
N LYS A 213 -20.19 -6.15 8.03
CA LYS A 213 -20.98 -5.66 9.18
C LYS A 213 -22.49 -5.89 9.04
N GLY A 214 -22.97 -6.26 7.85
CA GLY A 214 -24.40 -6.43 7.62
C GLY A 214 -25.18 -5.12 7.64
N LEU A 215 -26.50 -5.21 7.86
CA LEU A 215 -27.45 -4.11 7.90
C LEU A 215 -27.41 -3.35 9.24
N SER A 216 -26.80 -3.92 10.30
CA SER A 216 -26.83 -3.33 11.64
C SER A 216 -25.97 -2.06 11.79
N ILE A 217 -25.15 -1.71 10.79
CA ILE A 217 -24.19 -0.59 10.87
C ILE A 217 -24.22 0.27 9.60
N GLN A 218 -25.36 0.34 8.93
CA GLN A 218 -25.50 1.34 7.86
C GLN A 218 -25.42 2.74 8.47
N ASN A 219 -26.23 3.05 9.49
CA ASN A 219 -26.37 4.43 9.98
C ASN A 219 -25.10 4.99 10.66
N ASP A 220 -24.36 4.18 11.43
CA ASP A 220 -23.17 4.67 12.17
C ASP A 220 -21.90 4.75 11.30
N LEU A 221 -21.73 3.89 10.29
CA LEU A 221 -20.59 3.99 9.37
C LEU A 221 -20.76 5.14 8.36
N PHE A 222 -22.00 5.51 8.02
CA PHE A 222 -22.28 6.74 7.26
C PHE A 222 -22.11 8.00 8.14
N ARG A 223 -22.27 7.89 9.47
CA ARG A 223 -22.08 8.98 10.44
C ARG A 223 -20.64 9.16 10.94
N LEU A 224 -19.78 8.15 10.84
CA LEU A 224 -18.31 8.30 10.86
C LEU A 224 -17.91 9.05 9.59
N SER A 225 -18.11 10.34 9.68
CA SER A 225 -18.28 11.26 8.57
C SER A 225 -16.94 11.64 7.98
N MET A 226 -16.95 12.08 6.71
CA MET A 226 -15.87 12.84 6.09
C MET A 226 -15.31 13.96 6.98
N LYS A 227 -16.07 14.41 7.99
CA LYS A 227 -15.69 15.39 9.01
C LYS A 227 -14.55 14.89 9.92
N ASP A 228 -14.63 13.64 10.40
CA ASP A 228 -13.56 13.03 11.20
C ASP A 228 -12.31 12.78 10.35
N LEU A 229 -12.51 12.50 9.06
CA LEU A 229 -11.45 12.36 8.06
C LEU A 229 -10.74 13.69 7.73
N ALA A 230 -11.51 14.78 7.62
CA ALA A 230 -10.99 16.13 7.39
C ALA A 230 -10.18 16.64 8.60
N GLN A 231 -10.66 16.36 9.81
CA GLN A 231 -9.94 16.68 11.04
C GLN A 231 -8.63 15.88 11.16
N LEU A 232 -8.64 14.61 10.74
CA LEU A 232 -7.42 13.81 10.64
C LEU A 232 -6.41 14.40 9.64
N TYR A 233 -6.90 14.98 8.54
CA TYR A 233 -6.07 15.66 7.54
C TYR A 233 -5.48 16.97 8.06
N GLU A 234 -6.23 17.72 8.86
CA GLU A 234 -5.73 18.93 9.53
C GLU A 234 -4.58 18.58 10.49
N TYR A 235 -4.76 17.54 11.32
CA TYR A 235 -3.69 17.05 12.19
C TYR A 235 -2.50 16.48 11.42
N TRP A 236 -2.72 15.77 10.32
CA TRP A 236 -1.63 15.27 9.48
C TRP A 236 -0.86 16.40 8.81
N CYS A 237 -1.56 17.39 8.25
CA CYS A 237 -0.94 18.58 7.67
C CYS A 237 -0.13 19.32 8.72
N PHE A 238 -0.68 19.52 9.93
CA PHE A 238 0.01 20.13 11.04
C PHE A 238 1.30 19.36 11.42
N LEU A 239 1.22 18.05 11.59
CA LEU A 239 2.38 17.20 11.90
C LEU A 239 3.41 17.18 10.79
N LYS A 240 2.98 17.19 9.52
CA LYS A 240 3.88 17.20 8.36
C LYS A 240 4.59 18.53 8.20
N ILE A 241 3.86 19.63 8.39
CA ILE A 241 4.40 20.99 8.42
C ILE A 241 5.38 21.13 9.57
N HIS A 242 5.02 20.67 10.76
CA HIS A 242 5.91 20.64 11.92
C HIS A 242 7.20 19.87 11.61
N HIS A 243 7.12 18.66 11.06
CA HIS A 243 8.30 17.87 10.68
C HIS A 243 9.18 18.56 9.63
N LEU A 244 8.57 19.18 8.62
CA LEU A 244 9.29 19.94 7.59
C LEU A 244 9.98 21.18 8.18
N LEU A 245 9.30 21.88 9.09
CA LEU A 245 9.84 23.04 9.81
C LEU A 245 10.95 22.64 10.76
N SER A 246 10.79 21.57 11.57
CA SER A 246 11.82 21.07 12.47
C SER A 246 13.10 20.71 11.71
N LYS A 247 12.98 20.07 10.54
CA LYS A 247 14.15 19.80 9.69
C LYS A 247 14.84 21.06 9.19
N LYS A 248 14.10 22.11 8.82
CA LYS A 248 14.69 23.39 8.40
C LYS A 248 15.28 24.16 9.58
N TYR A 249 14.66 24.08 10.76
CA TYR A 249 15.16 24.70 12.00
C TYR A 249 16.43 24.04 12.51
N GLU A 250 16.55 22.71 12.46
CA GLU A 250 17.80 22.01 12.78
C GLU A 250 18.93 22.37 11.82
N LEU A 251 18.61 22.57 10.53
CA LEU A 251 19.57 23.04 9.53
C LEU A 251 19.99 24.48 9.77
N LEU A 252 19.05 25.38 10.09
CA LEU A 252 19.34 26.77 10.45
C LEU A 252 20.16 26.87 11.74
N ASN A 253 19.84 26.10 12.78
CA ASN A 253 20.63 26.04 14.01
C ASN A 253 22.04 25.48 13.75
N ARG A 254 22.19 24.45 12.92
CA ARG A 254 23.53 23.93 12.51
C ARG A 254 24.34 24.91 11.68
N ILE A 255 23.68 25.75 10.87
CA ILE A 255 24.34 26.77 10.05
C ILE A 255 24.75 27.96 10.94
N LEU A 256 23.86 28.41 11.83
CA LEU A 256 24.14 29.48 12.79
C LEU A 256 25.23 29.09 13.79
N SER A 257 25.23 27.85 14.30
CA SER A 257 26.28 27.34 15.20
C SER A 257 27.64 27.16 14.52
N LYS A 258 27.68 27.07 13.18
CA LYS A 258 28.92 27.04 12.39
C LYS A 258 29.40 28.42 11.96
N SER A 259 28.48 29.37 11.79
CA SER A 259 28.76 30.75 11.36
C SER A 259 29.13 31.66 12.52
N ILE A 260 28.67 31.35 13.73
CA ILE A 260 28.91 32.11 14.95
C ILE A 260 29.36 31.05 15.95
N GLY A 261 30.65 31.01 16.27
CA GLY A 261 31.23 30.02 17.19
C GLY A 261 30.78 30.26 18.64
N VAL A 262 29.48 30.14 18.91
CA VAL A 262 28.87 30.32 20.23
C VAL A 262 27.85 29.22 20.45
N ASP A 263 28.12 28.41 21.47
CA ASP A 263 27.27 27.34 21.96
C ASP A 263 26.12 27.93 22.77
N TYR A 264 24.89 27.88 22.24
CA TYR A 264 23.68 28.29 22.98
C TYR A 264 23.07 27.10 23.72
N SER A 265 23.88 26.40 24.50
CA SER A 265 23.39 25.41 25.46
C SER A 265 23.25 26.03 26.84
N SER A 266 22.24 26.86 27.05
CA SER A 266 21.54 27.10 28.33
C SER A 266 20.87 28.47 28.30
N HIS A 267 19.53 28.48 28.30
CA HIS A 267 18.66 29.36 29.12
C HIS A 267 17.22 29.41 28.54
N TRP A 268 16.31 28.66 29.20
CA TRP A 268 14.86 28.83 29.29
C TRP A 268 14.04 28.65 27.98
N ILE A 269 12.94 27.89 27.95
CA ILE A 269 11.66 28.15 28.64
C ILE A 269 10.91 26.84 28.97
N SER A 270 10.12 26.94 30.03
CA SER A 270 9.59 25.93 30.93
C SER A 270 8.58 24.92 30.38
N HIS A 271 8.58 23.78 31.08
CA HIS A 271 7.72 22.60 31.01
C HIS A 271 6.21 22.82 31.27
N SER A 272 5.65 24.01 31.08
CA SER A 272 4.35 24.36 31.66
C SER A 272 3.14 24.38 30.71
N ARG A 273 3.31 24.17 29.39
CA ARG A 273 2.18 24.28 28.42
C ARG A 273 1.68 22.98 27.78
N LEU A 274 2.33 21.84 28.01
CA LEU A 274 1.86 20.54 27.49
C LEU A 274 0.77 19.87 28.34
N ARG A 275 0.54 20.31 29.58
CA ARG A 275 -0.50 19.73 30.44
C ARG A 275 -1.93 20.22 30.16
N TRP A 276 -2.10 21.30 29.41
CA TRP A 276 -3.44 21.86 29.14
C TRP A 276 -4.14 21.21 27.94
N PHE A 277 -3.40 20.60 27.01
CA PHE A 277 -3.99 20.01 25.80
C PHE A 277 -4.42 18.54 25.98
N ILE A 278 -3.93 17.84 27.00
CA ILE A 278 -4.26 16.42 27.28
C ILE A 278 -5.57 16.28 28.09
N LYS A 279 -6.12 17.37 28.63
CA LYS A 279 -7.36 17.32 29.43
C LYS A 279 -8.66 17.65 28.67
N THR A 280 -8.59 17.92 27.37
CA THR A 280 -9.75 18.38 26.59
C THR A 280 -9.90 17.70 25.23
N CYS A 281 -9.26 16.53 25.02
CA CYS A 281 -9.48 15.65 23.88
C CYS A 281 -9.90 14.26 24.38
#